data_AF-A0AAV4WIX1-F1
#
_entry.id   AF-A0AAV4WIX1-F1
#
_cell.length_a   1.000
_cell.length_b   1.000
_cell.length_c   1.000
_cell.angle_alpha   90.00
_cell.angle_beta   90.00
_cell.angle_gamma   90.00
#
_symmetry.space_group_name_H-M   'P 1'
#
loop_
_entity.id
_entity.type
_entity.pdbx_description
1 polymer ?
#
loop_
_entity_poly.entity_id
_entity_poly.type
_entity_poly.pdbx_seq_one_letter_code
_entity_poly.pdbx_strand_id
1 'polypeptide(L)'
;MKNLRDVDSSAIAKNIILFIGDGMGLTTVTTARIFRGQQKGQTGEEYELAFDKFQHVALAKTYNTDSQVGDSGACATALLCGVKGRFETVGLDDKGIYNRCESSFDSKVFCLADWAQTDGKSTGLVTTTRVTHATPAAMYAHSANRYWESDDKLTKDVPGDLRSKGECKDIKIGFGAPDSS
;
A
#
# COMPACT_ATOMS: atom_id res chain seq x y z
N MET A 1 21.48 -27.72 10.46
CA MET A 1 21.71 -26.27 10.61
C MET A 1 22.56 -25.79 9.45
N LYS A 2 22.01 -25.00 8.51
CA LYS A 2 22.82 -24.31 7.50
C LYS A 2 23.44 -23.07 8.16
N ASN A 3 24.75 -22.91 8.04
CA ASN A 3 25.48 -21.74 8.53
C ASN A 3 24.99 -20.47 7.82
N LEU A 4 24.53 -19.47 8.59
CA LEU A 4 23.98 -18.18 8.13
C LEU A 4 25.05 -17.16 7.70
N ARG A 5 26.26 -17.59 7.32
CA ARG A 5 27.41 -16.68 7.13
C ARG A 5 27.77 -16.33 5.69
N ASP A 6 27.03 -16.82 4.69
CA ASP A 6 27.48 -16.74 3.29
C ASP A 6 26.38 -16.25 2.32
N VAL A 7 25.67 -15.18 2.69
CA VAL A 7 24.97 -14.37 1.69
C VAL A 7 25.60 -13.00 1.73
N ASP A 8 26.47 -12.73 0.74
CA ASP A 8 27.02 -11.41 0.50
C ASP A 8 25.87 -10.43 0.22
N SER A 9 25.51 -9.66 1.25
CA SER A 9 24.40 -8.68 1.22
C SER A 9 24.82 -7.33 0.64
N SER A 10 26.02 -7.22 0.06
CA SER A 10 26.52 -5.99 -0.55
C SER A 10 25.92 -5.70 -1.93
N ALA A 11 25.25 -6.67 -2.56
CA ALA A 11 24.64 -6.49 -3.87
C ALA A 11 23.38 -5.61 -3.79
N ILE A 12 23.42 -4.46 -4.48
CA ILE A 12 22.27 -3.56 -4.61
C ILE A 12 21.18 -4.22 -5.46
N ALA A 13 19.94 -4.27 -4.95
CA ALA A 13 18.82 -4.85 -5.65
C ALA A 13 18.48 -4.05 -6.92
N LYS A 14 18.50 -4.72 -8.09
CA LYS A 14 18.10 -4.12 -9.37
C LYS A 14 16.58 -3.96 -9.48
N ASN A 15 15.82 -4.91 -8.92
CA ASN A 15 14.36 -4.99 -9.02
C ASN A 15 13.75 -5.25 -7.65
N ILE A 16 12.59 -4.66 -7.38
CA ILE A 16 11.79 -4.89 -6.18
C ILE A 16 10.42 -5.41 -6.62
N ILE A 17 9.99 -6.53 -6.03
CA ILE A 17 8.63 -7.07 -6.21
C ILE A 17 8.01 -7.19 -4.82
N LEU A 18 6.93 -6.46 -4.59
CA LEU A 18 6.20 -6.46 -3.33
C LEU A 18 4.83 -7.10 -3.53
N PHE A 19 4.55 -8.18 -2.81
CA PHE A 19 3.24 -8.83 -2.77
C PHE A 19 2.50 -8.40 -1.50
N ILE A 20 1.32 -7.80 -1.67
CA ILE A 20 0.45 -7.37 -0.56
C ILE A 20 -0.80 -8.24 -0.54
N GLY A 21 -0.94 -9.08 0.49
CA GLY A 21 -2.18 -9.78 0.79
C GLY A 21 -3.07 -8.92 1.69
N ASP A 22 -4.02 -8.20 1.10
CA ASP A 22 -4.98 -7.36 1.87
C ASP A 22 -5.80 -8.24 2.82
N GLY A 23 -5.76 -7.94 4.13
CA GLY A 23 -6.38 -8.77 5.18
C GLY A 23 -5.73 -10.14 5.43
N MET A 24 -4.54 -10.41 4.88
CA MET A 24 -3.87 -11.71 5.01
C MET A 24 -3.07 -11.82 6.32
N GLY A 25 -3.79 -11.99 7.44
CA GLY A 25 -3.18 -12.28 8.73
C GLY A 25 -2.58 -13.70 8.83
N LEU A 26 -1.87 -13.99 9.93
CA LEU A 26 -1.24 -15.30 10.18
C LEU A 26 -2.23 -16.46 10.16
N THR A 27 -3.45 -16.23 10.65
CA THR A 27 -4.55 -17.20 10.61
C THR A 27 -4.96 -17.51 9.17
N THR A 28 -5.18 -16.47 8.35
CA THR A 28 -5.47 -16.61 6.92
C THR A 28 -4.38 -17.40 6.18
N VAL A 29 -3.10 -17.12 6.46
CA VAL A 29 -1.96 -17.85 5.88
C VAL A 29 -2.01 -19.33 6.26
N THR A 30 -2.24 -19.64 7.53
CA THR A 30 -2.29 -21.02 8.02
C THR A 30 -3.48 -21.79 7.43
N THR A 31 -4.66 -21.17 7.37
CA THR A 31 -5.83 -21.75 6.73
C THR A 31 -5.59 -22.00 5.23
N ALA A 32 -4.98 -21.05 4.52
CA ALA A 32 -4.66 -21.19 3.11
C ALA A 32 -3.66 -22.33 2.84
N ARG A 33 -2.67 -22.50 3.72
CA ARG A 33 -1.70 -23.60 3.65
C ARG A 33 -2.39 -24.96 3.74
N ILE A 34 -3.20 -25.17 4.79
CA ILE A 34 -3.93 -26.43 5.01
C ILE A 34 -4.86 -26.72 3.83
N PHE A 35 -5.67 -25.72 3.45
CA PHE A 35 -6.60 -25.85 2.33
C PHE A 35 -5.89 -26.22 1.03
N ARG A 36 -4.75 -25.58 0.73
CA ARG A 36 -3.99 -25.86 -0.49
C ARG A 36 -3.35 -27.24 -0.49
N GLY A 37 -2.88 -27.73 0.65
CA GLY A 37 -2.37 -29.10 0.78
C GLY A 37 -3.47 -30.14 0.58
N GLN A 38 -4.65 -29.93 1.18
CA GLN A 38 -5.82 -30.80 1.00
C GLN A 38 -6.30 -30.83 -0.45
N GLN A 39 -6.32 -29.70 -1.16
CA GLN A 39 -6.61 -29.65 -2.59
C GLN A 39 -5.63 -30.47 -3.45
N LYS A 40 -4.44 -30.79 -2.93
CA LYS A 40 -3.44 -31.64 -3.58
C LYS A 40 -3.48 -33.10 -3.10
N GLY A 41 -4.46 -33.48 -2.28
CA GLY A 41 -4.59 -34.82 -1.72
C GLY A 41 -3.62 -35.13 -0.57
N GLN A 42 -3.04 -34.10 0.05
CA GLN A 42 -2.20 -34.23 1.25
C GLN A 42 -3.03 -33.98 2.52
N THR A 43 -2.44 -34.17 3.71
CA THR A 43 -3.14 -33.91 4.99
C THR A 43 -3.38 -32.43 5.21
N GLY A 44 -2.42 -31.59 4.80
CA GLY A 44 -2.58 -30.15 4.67
C GLY A 44 -1.61 -29.36 5.53
N GLU A 45 -1.42 -29.75 6.79
CA GLU A 45 -0.62 -29.04 7.78
C GLU A 45 0.85 -28.92 7.38
N GLU A 46 1.39 -29.96 6.74
CA GLU A 46 2.76 -30.07 6.24
C GLU A 46 2.99 -29.39 4.87
N TYR A 47 1.94 -28.91 4.21
CA TYR A 47 2.09 -28.22 2.94
C TYR A 47 2.84 -26.90 3.13
N GLU A 48 3.63 -26.49 2.15
CA GLU A 48 4.30 -25.18 2.16
C GLU A 48 3.77 -24.31 1.02
N LEU A 49 3.30 -23.11 1.36
CA LEU A 49 3.00 -22.06 0.38
C LEU A 49 4.29 -21.55 -0.26
N ALA A 50 4.18 -20.86 -1.40
CA ALA A 50 5.36 -20.39 -2.13
C ALA A 50 6.28 -19.48 -1.28
N PHE A 51 5.68 -18.61 -0.47
CA PHE A 51 6.40 -17.69 0.42
C PHE A 51 6.79 -18.31 1.77
N ASP A 52 6.31 -19.50 2.13
CA ASP A 52 6.80 -20.22 3.33
C ASP A 52 8.28 -20.61 3.19
N LYS A 53 8.77 -20.65 1.94
CA LYS A 53 10.16 -20.96 1.59
C LYS A 53 11.12 -19.76 1.70
N PHE A 54 10.61 -18.57 2.00
CA PHE A 54 11.45 -17.39 2.16
C PHE A 54 12.30 -17.52 3.44
N GLN A 55 13.58 -17.12 3.35
CA GLN A 55 14.53 -17.29 4.44
C GLN A 55 14.34 -16.29 5.59
N HIS A 56 13.66 -15.18 5.32
CA HIS A 56 13.50 -14.08 6.25
C HIS A 56 12.01 -13.83 6.52
N VAL A 57 11.68 -13.72 7.80
CA VAL A 57 10.34 -13.45 8.29
C VAL A 57 10.43 -12.36 9.35
N ALA A 58 9.49 -11.43 9.31
CA ALA A 58 9.33 -10.39 10.30
C ALA A 58 7.84 -10.20 10.64
N LEU A 59 7.58 -9.64 11.81
CA LEU A 59 6.24 -9.20 12.21
C LEU A 59 6.15 -7.68 12.06
N ALA A 60 5.01 -7.20 11.55
CA ALA A 60 4.75 -5.78 11.37
C ALA A 60 3.66 -5.30 12.34
N LYS A 61 3.85 -4.12 12.94
CA LYS A 61 2.82 -3.45 13.76
C LYS A 61 1.97 -2.52 12.89
N THR A 62 0.72 -2.89 12.66
CA THR A 62 -0.16 -2.31 11.63
C THR A 62 -1.08 -1.18 12.10
N TYR A 63 -0.94 -0.68 13.32
CA TYR A 63 -1.73 0.46 13.80
C TYR A 63 -1.53 1.71 12.91
N ASN A 64 -2.58 2.50 12.71
CA ASN A 64 -2.47 3.86 12.14
C ASN A 64 -2.23 4.87 13.26
N THR A 65 -1.83 6.10 12.92
CA THR A 65 -1.47 7.10 13.94
C THR A 65 -2.63 7.45 14.88
N ASP A 66 -3.87 7.32 14.42
CA ASP A 66 -5.09 7.58 15.18
C ASP A 66 -6.04 6.37 15.32
N SER A 67 -5.61 5.16 14.92
CA SER A 67 -6.39 3.93 15.09
C SER A 67 -5.53 2.72 15.43
N GLN A 68 -5.98 1.92 16.41
CA GLN A 68 -5.31 0.66 16.77
C GLN A 68 -5.49 -0.41 15.69
N VAL A 69 -6.67 -0.46 15.07
CA VAL A 69 -6.96 -1.36 13.94
C VAL A 69 -6.74 -0.57 12.67
N GLY A 70 -5.68 -0.90 11.95
CA GLY A 70 -5.30 -0.18 10.74
C GLY A 70 -6.26 -0.44 9.57
N ASP A 71 -6.47 0.57 8.74
CA ASP A 71 -7.17 0.43 7.45
C ASP A 71 -6.19 0.18 6.30
N SER A 72 -6.69 -0.33 5.17
CA SER A 72 -5.87 -0.62 3.99
C SER A 72 -5.10 0.61 3.46
N GLY A 73 -5.67 1.82 3.47
CA GLY A 73 -5.06 3.02 2.89
C GLY A 73 -3.84 3.49 3.68
N ALA A 74 -4.00 3.72 4.97
CA ALA A 74 -2.89 4.17 5.81
C ALA A 74 -1.87 3.04 6.07
N CYS A 75 -2.29 1.77 6.08
CA CYS A 75 -1.35 0.64 6.12
C CYS A 75 -0.53 0.55 4.82
N ALA A 76 -1.16 0.72 3.66
CA ALA A 76 -0.46 0.73 2.38
C ALA A 76 0.50 1.92 2.28
N THR A 77 0.11 3.09 2.78
CA THR A 77 0.99 4.27 2.89
C THR A 77 2.23 3.96 3.74
N ALA A 78 2.05 3.29 4.89
CA ALA A 78 3.18 2.87 5.71
C ALA A 78 4.11 1.87 5.00
N LEU A 79 3.55 0.91 4.26
CA LEU A 79 4.31 -0.11 3.55
C LEU A 79 5.05 0.44 2.31
N LEU A 80 4.42 1.37 1.58
CA LEU A 80 4.88 1.85 0.28
C LEU A 80 5.62 3.17 0.36
N CYS A 81 5.34 4.00 1.36
CA CYS A 81 5.88 5.36 1.50
C CYS A 81 6.72 5.51 2.78
N GLY A 82 6.77 4.48 3.63
CA GLY A 82 7.65 4.43 4.80
C GLY A 82 7.19 5.30 5.97
N VAL A 83 5.99 5.87 5.92
CA VAL A 83 5.43 6.78 6.91
C VAL A 83 4.01 6.37 7.29
N LYS A 84 3.68 6.39 8.58
CA LYS A 84 2.33 6.10 9.05
C LYS A 84 1.44 7.33 8.84
N GLY A 85 0.28 7.11 8.23
CA GLY A 85 -0.79 8.11 8.12
C GLY A 85 -1.97 7.80 9.05
N ARG A 86 -2.99 8.65 8.93
CA ARG A 86 -4.26 8.55 9.65
C ARG A 86 -5.25 7.63 8.96
N PHE A 87 -6.14 7.01 9.73
CA PHE A 87 -7.15 6.08 9.26
C PHE A 87 -7.95 6.66 8.06
N GLU A 88 -8.15 5.82 7.04
CA GLU A 88 -8.89 6.13 5.79
C GLU A 88 -8.25 7.18 4.85
N THR A 89 -7.01 7.60 5.13
CA THR A 89 -6.21 8.43 4.21
C THR A 89 -5.31 7.57 3.31
N VAL A 90 -4.86 8.13 2.19
CA VAL A 90 -4.01 7.45 1.20
C VAL A 90 -2.87 8.36 0.78
N GLY A 91 -1.62 7.91 0.93
CA GLY A 91 -0.44 8.64 0.48
C GLY A 91 -0.20 9.95 1.23
N LEU A 92 -0.68 10.07 2.48
CA LEU A 92 -0.50 11.24 3.33
C LEU A 92 0.19 10.86 4.66
N ASP A 93 0.93 11.81 5.24
CA ASP A 93 1.44 11.71 6.61
C ASP A 93 0.34 11.98 7.66
N ASP A 94 0.72 12.06 8.95
CA ASP A 94 -0.22 12.26 10.07
C ASP A 94 -0.95 13.62 10.05
N LYS A 95 -0.53 14.57 9.21
CA LYS A 95 -1.24 15.85 9.04
C LYS A 95 -2.46 15.71 8.13
N GLY A 96 -2.52 14.65 7.30
CA GLY A 96 -3.67 14.34 6.47
C GLY A 96 -4.87 13.94 7.33
N ILE A 97 -5.91 14.76 7.36
CA ILE A 97 -7.11 14.53 8.15
C ILE A 97 -8.18 13.92 7.27
N TYR A 98 -8.75 12.80 7.72
CA TYR A 98 -9.82 12.12 7.01
C TYR A 98 -10.95 13.08 6.61
N ASN A 99 -11.34 13.00 5.33
CA ASN A 99 -12.42 13.76 4.72
C ASN A 99 -12.23 15.30 4.73
N ARG A 100 -11.01 15.79 4.99
CA ARG A 100 -10.66 17.21 4.86
C ARG A 100 -9.67 17.39 3.72
N CYS A 101 -10.17 17.73 2.55
CA CYS A 101 -9.35 17.84 1.35
C CYS A 101 -8.15 18.79 1.54
N GLU A 102 -8.34 19.95 2.16
CA GLU A 102 -7.27 20.95 2.30
C GLU A 102 -6.08 20.42 3.11
N SER A 103 -6.32 19.48 4.03
CA SER A 103 -5.24 18.84 4.79
C SER A 103 -4.30 17.99 3.93
N SER A 104 -4.73 17.59 2.72
CA SER A 104 -3.91 16.83 1.77
C SER A 104 -2.84 17.67 1.06
N PHE A 105 -2.94 19.00 1.10
CA PHE A 105 -2.07 19.87 0.30
C PHE A 105 -0.62 19.82 0.80
N ASP A 106 -0.43 19.81 2.12
CA ASP A 106 0.88 19.85 2.79
C ASP A 106 1.27 18.53 3.50
N SER A 107 0.54 17.45 3.24
CA SER A 107 0.74 16.14 3.88
C SER A 107 1.13 15.03 2.91
N LYS A 108 1.33 15.33 1.62
CA LYS A 108 1.71 14.34 0.60
C LYS A 108 3.08 13.74 0.89
N VAL A 109 3.22 12.44 0.67
CA VAL A 109 4.46 11.70 0.93
C VAL A 109 4.90 10.93 -0.29
N PHE A 110 6.21 10.91 -0.57
CA PHE A 110 6.76 10.10 -1.66
C PHE A 110 6.68 8.62 -1.31
N CYS A 111 6.43 7.81 -2.32
CA CYS A 111 6.31 6.36 -2.22
C CYS A 111 7.35 5.65 -3.10
N LEU A 112 7.44 4.33 -2.96
CA LEU A 112 8.39 3.48 -3.70
C LEU A 112 8.35 3.71 -5.21
N ALA A 113 7.17 4.00 -5.78
CA ALA A 113 7.04 4.29 -7.20
C ALA A 113 7.69 5.62 -7.58
N ASP A 114 7.51 6.67 -6.77
CA ASP A 114 8.10 7.99 -7.01
C ASP A 114 9.63 7.94 -6.95
N TRP A 115 10.18 7.25 -5.95
CA TRP A 115 11.62 7.04 -5.84
C TRP A 115 12.18 6.25 -7.01
N ALA A 116 11.50 5.17 -7.41
CA ALA A 116 11.91 4.37 -8.56
C ALA A 116 11.87 5.17 -9.88
N GLN A 117 10.83 5.95 -10.10
CA GLN A 117 10.68 6.78 -11.31
C GLN A 117 11.69 7.94 -11.34
N THR A 118 11.96 8.57 -10.19
CA THR A 118 13.00 9.59 -10.07
C THR A 118 14.38 9.04 -10.44
N ASP A 119 14.63 7.77 -10.12
CA ASP A 119 15.85 7.03 -10.51
C ASP A 119 15.80 6.44 -11.94
N GLY A 120 14.80 6.82 -12.75
CA GLY A 120 14.64 6.34 -14.13
C GLY A 120 14.27 4.86 -14.26
N LYS A 121 13.75 4.24 -13.19
CA LYS A 121 13.29 2.84 -13.21
C LYS A 121 11.83 2.75 -13.62
N SER A 122 11.47 1.65 -14.25
CA SER A 122 10.08 1.33 -14.55
C SER A 122 9.33 0.90 -13.29
N THR A 123 8.07 1.32 -13.18
CA THR A 123 7.16 0.93 -12.10
C THR A 123 5.91 0.27 -12.66
N GLY A 124 5.31 -0.63 -11.90
CA GLY A 124 4.06 -1.27 -12.26
C GLY A 124 3.27 -1.69 -11.03
N LEU A 125 1.95 -1.81 -11.21
CA LEU A 125 1.00 -2.25 -10.20
C LEU A 125 0.12 -3.34 -10.81
N VAL A 126 -0.07 -4.44 -10.08
CA VAL A 126 -1.04 -5.49 -10.40
C VAL A 126 -1.93 -5.69 -9.19
N THR A 127 -3.25 -5.70 -9.39
CA THR A 127 -4.22 -5.90 -8.32
C THR A 127 -5.44 -6.66 -8.84
N THR A 128 -6.13 -7.36 -7.94
CA THR A 128 -7.45 -7.96 -8.18
C THR A 128 -8.60 -7.03 -7.79
N THR A 129 -8.29 -5.91 -7.14
CA THR A 129 -9.27 -4.88 -6.75
C THR A 129 -9.42 -3.83 -7.85
N ARG A 130 -10.26 -2.82 -7.62
CA ARG A 130 -10.22 -1.60 -8.45
C ARG A 130 -8.83 -0.98 -8.32
N VAL A 131 -8.27 -0.49 -9.42
CA VAL A 131 -6.98 0.20 -9.42
C VAL A 131 -6.96 1.46 -8.54
N THR A 132 -8.14 2.05 -8.30
CA THR A 132 -8.41 3.18 -7.40
C THR A 132 -8.65 2.78 -5.93
N HIS A 133 -8.69 1.48 -5.62
CA HIS A 133 -8.82 1.01 -4.24
C HIS A 133 -7.61 1.49 -3.41
N ALA A 134 -7.78 1.61 -2.09
CA ALA A 134 -6.80 2.25 -1.22
C ALA A 134 -5.39 1.64 -1.30
N THR A 135 -5.28 0.31 -1.32
CA THR A 135 -3.99 -0.42 -1.38
C THR A 135 -3.18 -0.09 -2.63
N PRO A 136 -3.73 -0.25 -3.87
CA PRO A 136 -3.02 0.18 -5.07
C PRO A 136 -2.85 1.70 -5.17
N ALA A 137 -3.84 2.48 -4.71
CA ALA A 137 -3.81 3.94 -4.78
C ALA A 137 -2.65 4.55 -3.98
N ALA A 138 -2.25 3.94 -2.85
CA ALA A 138 -1.12 4.42 -2.05
C ALA A 138 0.23 4.39 -2.79
N MET A 139 0.33 3.77 -3.98
CA MET A 139 1.52 3.86 -4.81
C MET A 139 1.62 5.15 -5.64
N TYR A 140 0.53 5.89 -5.82
CA TYR A 140 0.48 6.99 -6.79
C TYR A 140 -0.43 8.16 -6.41
N ALA A 141 -1.33 7.99 -5.44
CA ALA A 141 -2.33 8.98 -5.10
C ALA A 141 -2.10 9.56 -3.70
N HIS A 142 -2.51 10.81 -3.55
CA HIS A 142 -2.54 11.52 -2.26
C HIS A 142 -3.98 12.00 -2.02
N SER A 143 -4.69 11.35 -1.11
CA SER A 143 -6.10 11.65 -0.83
C SER A 143 -6.39 11.62 0.66
N ALA A 144 -7.12 12.65 1.12
CA ALA A 144 -7.67 12.73 2.46
C ALA A 144 -8.81 11.73 2.70
N ASN A 145 -9.31 11.08 1.66
CA ASN A 145 -10.38 10.09 1.78
C ASN A 145 -10.21 8.99 0.72
N ARG A 146 -9.99 7.75 1.18
CA ARG A 146 -9.84 6.57 0.33
C ARG A 146 -11.06 6.25 -0.54
N TYR A 147 -12.23 6.81 -0.25
CA TYR A 147 -13.47 6.59 -1.00
C TYR A 147 -13.69 7.57 -2.14
N TRP A 148 -12.83 8.59 -2.29
CA TRP A 148 -12.85 9.52 -3.43
C TRP A 148 -12.25 8.88 -4.69
N GLU A 149 -12.75 7.70 -5.07
CA GLU A 149 -12.32 6.93 -6.25
C GLU A 149 -12.85 7.52 -7.57
N SER A 150 -13.72 8.53 -7.52
CA SER A 150 -14.22 9.25 -8.69
C SER A 150 -14.74 10.64 -8.30
N ASP A 151 -14.89 11.52 -9.29
CA ASP A 151 -15.45 12.87 -9.13
C ASP A 151 -16.85 12.85 -8.45
N ASP A 152 -17.70 11.86 -8.76
CA ASP A 152 -19.02 11.69 -8.14
C ASP A 152 -18.95 11.36 -6.63
N LYS A 153 -17.85 10.75 -6.18
CA LYS A 153 -17.62 10.47 -4.76
C LYS A 153 -17.06 11.70 -4.06
N LEU A 154 -16.16 12.43 -4.72
CA LEU A 154 -15.60 13.69 -4.22
C LEU A 154 -16.68 14.76 -4.01
N THR A 155 -17.60 14.90 -4.96
CA THR A 155 -18.61 15.97 -4.97
C THR A 155 -19.60 15.94 -3.80
N LYS A 156 -19.76 14.80 -3.14
CA LYS A 156 -20.64 14.64 -1.97
C LYS A 156 -20.03 15.19 -0.68
N ASP A 157 -18.71 15.13 -0.59
CA ASP A 157 -17.98 15.41 0.65
C ASP A 157 -17.21 16.75 0.59
N VAL A 158 -16.92 17.25 -0.61
CA VAL A 158 -16.09 18.45 -0.81
C VAL A 158 -16.93 19.66 -1.22
N PRO A 159 -16.80 20.80 -0.51
CA PRO A 159 -17.39 22.09 -0.88
C PRO A 159 -17.09 22.51 -2.33
N GLY A 160 -18.09 23.12 -2.99
CA GLY A 160 -18.03 23.41 -4.43
C GLY A 160 -16.92 24.36 -4.87
N ASP A 161 -16.47 25.23 -3.98
CA ASP A 161 -15.38 26.20 -4.18
C ASP A 161 -13.99 25.55 -4.23
N LEU A 162 -13.74 24.52 -3.41
CA LEU A 162 -12.49 23.75 -3.46
C LEU A 162 -12.42 22.87 -4.72
N ARG A 163 -13.58 22.41 -5.21
CA ARG A 163 -13.69 21.65 -6.47
C ARG A 163 -13.46 22.54 -7.69
N SER A 164 -14.05 23.73 -7.72
CA SER A 164 -13.95 24.63 -8.89
C SER A 164 -12.54 25.16 -9.10
N LYS A 165 -11.72 25.21 -8.04
CA LYS A 165 -10.28 25.52 -8.12
C LYS A 165 -9.41 24.34 -8.56
N GLY A 166 -9.96 23.12 -8.61
CA GLY A 166 -9.22 21.90 -8.96
C GLY A 166 -8.16 21.48 -7.92
N GLU A 167 -8.24 22.04 -6.71
CA GLU A 167 -7.31 21.76 -5.61
C GLU A 167 -7.59 20.39 -4.99
N CYS A 168 -8.86 20.00 -4.94
CA CYS A 168 -9.30 18.66 -4.53
C CYS A 168 -9.49 17.77 -5.76
N LYS A 169 -8.78 16.64 -5.78
CA LYS A 169 -8.84 15.65 -6.85
C LYS A 169 -9.27 14.30 -6.30
N ASP A 170 -10.00 13.55 -7.12
CA ASP A 170 -10.27 12.14 -6.91
C ASP A 170 -9.01 11.29 -7.19
N ILE A 171 -9.06 10.04 -6.74
CA ILE A 171 -8.03 9.05 -6.98
C ILE A 171 -8.08 8.64 -8.45
N LYS A 172 -7.16 9.20 -9.24
CA LYS A 172 -6.96 8.89 -10.66
C LYS A 172 -5.58 8.26 -10.85
N ILE A 173 -5.48 7.29 -11.75
CA ILE A 173 -4.21 6.62 -12.05
C ILE A 173 -3.21 7.67 -12.54
N GLY A 174 -2.10 7.81 -11.83
CA GLY A 174 -0.97 8.67 -12.20
C GLY A 174 0.33 7.89 -12.09
N PHE A 175 0.84 7.36 -13.19
CA PHE A 175 2.23 6.89 -13.24
C PHE A 175 2.98 7.82 -14.20
N GLY A 176 3.90 8.61 -13.67
CA GLY A 176 4.62 9.66 -14.40
C GLY A 176 5.48 10.45 -13.42
N ALA A 177 6.58 11.02 -13.92
CA ALA A 177 7.56 11.74 -13.09
C ALA A 177 6.83 12.69 -12.11
N PRO A 178 7.23 12.74 -10.83
CA PRO A 178 6.58 13.59 -9.84
C PRO A 178 6.54 15.02 -10.38
N ASP A 179 5.37 15.65 -10.32
CA ASP A 179 5.20 17.05 -10.71
C ASP A 179 6.30 17.85 -9.99
N SER A 180 7.24 18.39 -10.77
CA SER A 180 8.28 19.28 -10.26
C SER A 180 7.58 20.54 -9.74
N SER A 181 7.35 20.56 -8.42
CA SER A 181 6.97 21.74 -7.66
C SER A 181 8.21 22.44 -7.14
#